data_AF-A0A455X434-F1
#
_entry.id   AF-A0A455X434-F1
#
_cell.length_a   1.000
_cell.length_b   1.000
_cell.length_c   1.000
_cell.angle_alpha   90.00
_cell.angle_beta   90.00
_cell.angle_gamma   90.00
#
_symmetry.space_group_name_H-M   'P 1'
#
loop_
_entity.id
_entity.type
_entity.pdbx_description
1 polymer ?
#
loop_
_entity_poly.entity_id
_entity_poly.type
_entity_poly.pdbx_seq_one_letter_code
_entity_poly.pdbx_strand_id
1 'polypeptide(L)'
;MQEAQAITSTFPKLATIKNIPSCFPLLGLTAAAIHGHIFKSQDRFDSKGRKIAGNGLAATGAIIRRGRKILIDVDKYAGWLSSGVAGDAK
;
A
#
# COMPACT_ATOMS: atom_id res chain seq x y z
N MET A 1 -10.52 11.78 32.77
CA MET A 1 -11.48 12.25 31.76
C MET A 1 -10.70 12.92 30.64
N GLN A 2 -10.68 12.29 29.46
CA GLN A 2 -10.67 12.86 28.11
C GLN A 2 -10.23 11.73 27.16
N GLU A 3 -11.20 10.99 26.66
CA GLU A 3 -11.00 10.05 25.55
C GLU A 3 -10.76 10.89 24.29
N ALA A 4 -9.55 10.84 23.76
CA ALA A 4 -9.21 11.47 22.49
C ALA A 4 -9.97 10.75 21.37
N GLN A 5 -11.13 11.29 21.01
CA GLN A 5 -11.90 10.80 19.87
C GLN A 5 -11.08 11.05 18.59
N ALA A 6 -10.61 9.97 17.97
CA ALA A 6 -9.98 10.04 16.67
C ALA A 6 -11.01 10.56 15.65
N ILE A 7 -10.80 11.79 15.20
CA ILE A 7 -11.49 12.39 14.06
C ILE A 7 -11.31 11.45 12.87
N THR A 8 -12.30 10.61 12.62
CA THR A 8 -12.34 9.76 11.43
C THR A 8 -12.63 10.70 10.27
N SER A 9 -11.58 11.11 9.56
CA SER A 9 -11.71 11.85 8.32
C SER A 9 -12.66 11.09 7.39
N THR A 10 -13.82 11.67 7.07
CA THR A 10 -14.78 11.10 6.12
C THR A 10 -14.18 10.90 4.73
N PHE A 11 -13.10 11.62 4.42
CA PHE A 11 -12.39 11.52 3.15
C PHE A 11 -11.11 10.71 3.26
N PRO A 12 -10.80 9.86 2.27
CA PRO A 12 -9.56 9.11 2.25
C PRO A 12 -8.37 10.05 2.09
N LYS A 13 -7.31 9.83 2.89
CA LYS A 13 -6.04 10.55 2.71
C LYS A 13 -5.31 9.95 1.53
N LEU A 14 -5.20 10.70 0.44
CA LEU A 14 -4.59 10.22 -0.79
C LEU A 14 -3.20 10.82 -0.99
N ALA A 15 -2.22 9.97 -1.28
CA ALA A 15 -0.89 10.39 -1.67
C ALA A 15 -0.49 9.77 -3.01
N THR A 16 0.36 10.46 -3.77
CA THR A 16 0.99 9.89 -4.96
C THR A 16 2.10 8.93 -4.55
N ILE A 17 2.54 8.07 -5.46
CA ILE A 17 3.70 7.18 -5.24
C ILE A 17 4.95 7.96 -4.83
N LYS A 18 5.13 9.18 -5.35
CA LYS A 18 6.26 10.05 -5.01
C LYS A 18 6.18 10.58 -3.58
N ASN A 19 4.97 10.85 -3.08
CA ASN A 19 4.76 11.52 -1.80
C ASN A 19 4.48 10.57 -0.64
N ILE A 20 4.02 9.33 -0.92
CA ILE A 20 3.70 8.36 0.15
C ILE A 20 4.92 8.02 1.05
N PRO A 21 6.19 8.02 0.60
CA PRO A 21 7.33 7.92 1.53
C PRO A 21 7.35 8.98 2.62
N SER A 22 6.97 10.22 2.29
CA SER A 22 6.95 11.33 3.25
C SER A 22 5.89 11.14 4.34
N CYS A 23 4.88 10.30 4.11
CA CYS A 23 3.90 9.93 5.13
C CYS A 23 4.47 8.93 6.16
N PHE A 24 5.57 8.24 5.84
CA PHE A 24 6.17 7.20 6.68
C PHE A 24 7.71 7.34 6.75
N PRO A 25 8.23 8.47 7.29
CA PRO A 25 9.66 8.79 7.22
C PRO A 25 10.55 7.76 7.94
N LEU A 26 10.02 7.06 8.95
CA LEU A 26 10.76 6.08 9.75
C LEU A 26 10.86 4.70 9.07
N LEU A 27 10.08 4.44 8.02
CA LEU A 27 10.06 3.13 7.34
C LEU A 27 11.07 3.02 6.20
N GLY A 28 11.82 4.09 5.88
CA GLY A 28 12.81 4.08 4.80
C GLY A 28 12.22 3.74 3.41
N LEU A 29 10.92 3.95 3.22
CA LEU A 29 10.25 3.61 1.97
C LEU A 29 10.77 4.45 0.81
N THR A 30 11.10 3.81 -0.30
CA THR A 30 11.47 4.49 -1.54
C THR A 30 10.34 4.36 -2.56
N ALA A 31 10.26 5.30 -3.52
CA ALA A 31 9.31 5.19 -4.63
C ALA A 31 9.43 3.84 -5.37
N ALA A 32 10.66 3.32 -5.53
CA ALA A 32 10.92 2.02 -6.12
C ALA A 32 10.31 0.86 -5.31
N ALA A 33 10.42 0.89 -3.98
CA ALA A 33 9.79 -0.10 -3.10
C ALA A 33 8.26 -0.09 -3.27
N ILE A 34 7.66 1.10 -3.31
CA ILE A 34 6.21 1.27 -3.48
C ILE A 34 5.76 0.75 -4.86
N HIS A 35 6.51 1.03 -5.93
CA HIS A 35 6.24 0.42 -7.23
C HIS A 35 6.30 -1.11 -7.17
N GLY A 36 7.26 -1.67 -6.43
CA GLY A 36 7.34 -3.10 -6.15
C GLY A 36 6.11 -3.63 -5.42
N HIS A 37 5.63 -2.94 -4.40
CA HIS A 37 4.42 -3.32 -3.66
C HIS A 37 3.18 -3.33 -4.56
N ILE A 38 3.04 -2.31 -5.41
CA ILE A 38 1.93 -2.20 -6.38
C ILE A 38 2.03 -3.31 -7.44
N PHE A 39 3.22 -3.57 -7.98
CA PHE A 39 3.44 -4.63 -8.97
C PHE A 39 3.10 -6.00 -8.41
N LYS A 40 3.43 -6.25 -7.13
CA LYS A 40 3.14 -7.48 -6.40
C LYS A 40 1.73 -7.54 -5.79
N SER A 41 0.88 -6.54 -6.04
CA SER A 41 -0.41 -6.39 -5.35
C SER A 41 -1.45 -7.47 -5.64
N GLN A 42 -1.35 -8.12 -6.79
CA GLN A 42 -2.27 -9.16 -7.26
C GLN A 42 -1.53 -10.44 -7.64
N ASP A 43 -2.29 -11.53 -7.71
CA ASP A 43 -1.83 -12.81 -8.23
C ASP A 43 -1.35 -12.66 -9.67
N ARG A 44 -0.23 -13.31 -9.99
CA ARG A 44 0.40 -13.27 -11.32
C ARG A 44 0.86 -14.66 -11.71
N PHE A 45 1.15 -14.87 -12.98
CA PHE A 45 1.68 -16.14 -13.48
C PHE A 45 3.11 -15.97 -13.98
N ASP A 46 3.96 -16.96 -13.75
CA ASP A 46 5.28 -17.02 -14.38
C ASP A 46 5.21 -17.58 -15.81
N SER A 47 6.34 -17.61 -16.52
CA SER A 47 6.44 -18.16 -17.87
C SER A 47 6.17 -19.66 -17.96
N LYS A 48 6.13 -20.37 -16.82
CA LYS A 48 5.82 -21.80 -16.70
C LYS A 48 4.37 -22.04 -16.29
N GLY A 49 3.54 -20.98 -16.22
CA GLY A 49 2.13 -21.05 -15.84
C GLY A 49 1.89 -21.25 -14.33
N ARG A 50 2.92 -21.10 -13.49
CA ARG A 50 2.76 -21.21 -12.03
C ARG A 50 2.18 -19.92 -11.47
N LYS A 51 1.23 -20.07 -10.56
CA LYS A 51 0.60 -18.95 -9.84
C LYS A 51 1.53 -18.43 -8.75
N ILE A 52 1.86 -17.15 -8.82
CA ILE A 52 2.55 -16.38 -7.80
C ILE A 52 1.49 -15.57 -7.04
N ALA A 53 1.32 -15.86 -5.75
CA ALA A 53 0.38 -15.13 -4.91
C ALA A 53 0.77 -13.65 -4.80
N GLY A 54 -0.24 -12.77 -4.83
CA GLY A 54 -0.06 -11.35 -4.54
C GLY A 54 0.29 -11.11 -3.07
N ASN A 55 0.84 -9.93 -2.77
CA ASN A 55 1.14 -9.50 -1.40
C ASN A 55 -0.10 -8.98 -0.62
N GLY A 56 -1.30 -9.16 -1.18
CA GLY A 56 -2.56 -8.74 -0.56
C GLY A 56 -2.88 -7.24 -0.64
N LEU A 57 -1.97 -6.39 -1.15
CA LEU A 57 -2.19 -4.94 -1.17
C LEU A 57 -3.42 -4.53 -1.99
N ALA A 58 -3.70 -5.20 -3.11
CA ALA A 58 -4.86 -4.87 -3.92
C ALA A 58 -6.19 -5.13 -3.19
N ALA A 59 -6.24 -6.18 -2.37
CA ALA A 59 -7.45 -6.57 -1.63
C ALA A 59 -7.83 -5.55 -0.54
N THR A 60 -6.87 -4.77 -0.04
CA THR A 60 -7.14 -3.71 0.94
C THR A 60 -7.89 -2.52 0.35
N GLY A 61 -7.88 -2.37 -0.98
CA GLY A 61 -8.40 -1.18 -1.65
C GLY A 61 -7.53 0.07 -1.45
N ALA A 62 -6.27 -0.08 -1.04
CA ALA A 62 -5.34 1.04 -0.90
C ALA A 62 -4.89 1.65 -2.25
N ILE A 63 -4.89 0.85 -3.32
CA ILE A 63 -4.45 1.30 -4.65
C ILE A 63 -5.65 1.88 -5.41
N ILE A 64 -5.59 3.18 -5.70
CA ILE A 64 -6.64 3.90 -6.44
C ILE A 64 -6.07 4.31 -7.80
N ARG A 65 -6.62 3.76 -8.88
CA ARG A 65 -6.22 4.08 -10.26
C ARG A 65 -7.19 5.09 -10.86
N ARG A 66 -6.66 6.26 -11.29
CA ARG A 66 -7.44 7.34 -11.93
C ARG A 66 -6.75 7.77 -13.22
N GLY A 67 -7.13 7.15 -14.33
CA GLY A 67 -6.45 7.31 -15.62
C GLY A 67 -4.99 6.86 -15.53
N ARG A 68 -4.06 7.74 -15.94
CA ARG A 68 -2.61 7.46 -15.89
C ARG A 68 -1.99 7.63 -14.49
N LYS A 69 -2.77 8.07 -13.50
CA LYS A 69 -2.27 8.33 -12.14
C LYS A 69 -2.65 7.19 -11.20
N ILE A 70 -1.75 6.90 -10.28
CA ILE A 70 -1.97 6.01 -9.14
C ILE A 70 -1.89 6.85 -7.88
N LEU A 71 -2.95 6.77 -7.08
CA LEU A 71 -3.04 7.33 -5.75
C LEU A 71 -3.08 6.17 -4.75
N ILE A 72 -2.51 6.41 -3.57
CA ILE A 72 -2.49 5.47 -2.46
C ILE A 72 -3.29 6.07 -1.32
N ASP A 73 -4.27 5.32 -0.82
CA ASP A 73 -4.92 5.60 0.45
C ASP A 73 -3.94 5.33 1.57
N VAL A 74 -3.53 6.39 2.26
CA VAL A 74 -2.46 6.38 3.28
C VAL A 74 -2.86 5.48 4.45
N ASP A 75 -4.10 5.56 4.91
CA ASP A 75 -4.55 4.85 6.11
C ASP A 75 -4.66 3.34 5.82
N LYS A 76 -5.21 2.96 4.66
CA LYS A 76 -5.26 1.55 4.24
C LYS A 76 -3.88 0.96 3.96
N TYR A 77 -3.00 1.75 3.35
CA TYR A 77 -1.62 1.33 3.11
C TYR A 77 -0.85 1.15 4.43
N ALA A 78 -1.04 2.02 5.42
CA ALA A 78 -0.48 1.87 6.76
C ALA A 78 -1.00 0.59 7.44
N GLY A 79 -2.29 0.29 7.32
CA GLY A 79 -2.88 -0.95 7.82
C GLY A 79 -2.26 -2.19 7.18
N TRP A 80 -2.04 -2.16 5.86
CA TRP A 80 -1.34 -3.22 5.14
C TRP A 80 0.13 -3.38 5.55
N LEU A 81 0.85 -2.28 5.77
CA LEU A 81 2.23 -2.33 6.27
C LEU A 81 2.30 -2.95 7.67
N SER A 82 1.31 -2.65 8.51
CA SER A 82 1.25 -3.11 9.90
C SER A 82 0.91 -4.59 10.02
N SER A 83 0.28 -5.21 9.01
CA SER A 83 -0.10 -6.62 9.04
C SER A 83 1.03 -7.59 8.70
N GLY A 84 2.28 -7.11 8.58
CA GLY A 84 3.48 -7.97 8.43
C GLY A 84 3.68 -8.55 7.03
N VAL A 85 2.74 -8.39 6.11
CA VAL A 85 2.84 -8.84 4.70
C VAL A 85 3.88 -8.08 3.86
N ALA A 86 4.49 -7.03 4.43
CA ALA A 86 5.55 -6.27 3.78
C ALA A 86 6.93 -6.97 3.81
N GLY A 87 7.08 -8.09 4.54
CA GLY A 87 8.37 -8.75 4.73
C GLY A 87 8.30 -10.27 4.72
N ASP A 88 8.31 -10.87 3.54
CA ASP A 88 8.74 -12.27 3.35
C ASP A 88 9.39 -12.41 1.96
N ALA A 89 10.66 -12.02 1.89
CA ALA A 89 11.62 -12.69 1.03
C ALA A 89 12.51 -13.50 1.98
N LYS A 90 12.12 -14.76 2.19
CA LYS A 90 12.98 -15.77 2.79
C LYS A 90 13.99 -16.27 1.77
#